data_AF-A0A1J5T8C4-F1
#
_entry.id   AF-A0A1J5T8C4-F1
#
_cell.length_a   1.000
_cell.length_b   1.000
_cell.length_c   1.000
_cell.angle_alpha   90.00
_cell.angle_beta   90.00
_cell.angle_gamma   90.00
#
_symmetry.space_group_name_H-M   'P 1'
#
loop_
_entity.id
_entity.type
_entity.pdbx_description
1 polymer ?
#
loop_
_entity_poly.entity_id
_entity_poly.type
_entity_poly.pdbx_seq_one_letter_code
_entity_poly.pdbx_strand_id
1 'polypeptide(L)'
;MSRRLISSGSPFEEVAGYSRAVVDGRWVFVAGTSGFANGQIAEGVVEQTEQIFATLKPVLAEAGASLADVVRVRVYLTNAADFEVIAPILGKHFQGIRPANTTVACTLVDPRMKVEIEVTALKAE
;
A
#
# COMPACT_ATOMS: atom_id res chain seq x y z
N MET A 1 -8.12 -17.73 17.49
CA MET A 1 -7.58 -16.70 16.59
C MET A 1 -7.48 -17.32 15.21
N SER A 2 -8.27 -16.86 14.25
CA SER A 2 -8.22 -17.37 12.87
C SER A 2 -7.46 -16.38 12.00
N ARG A 3 -6.25 -16.74 11.59
CA ARG A 3 -5.54 -16.07 10.52
C ARG A 3 -6.40 -16.10 9.25
N ARG A 4 -6.59 -14.96 8.59
CA ARG A 4 -7.33 -14.84 7.32
C ARG A 4 -6.44 -14.23 6.25
N LEU A 5 -6.47 -14.81 5.06
CA LEU A 5 -5.75 -14.32 3.89
C LEU A 5 -6.72 -13.56 2.99
N ILE A 6 -6.29 -12.41 2.48
CA ILE A 6 -6.98 -11.62 1.46
C ILE A 6 -6.16 -11.73 0.18
N SER A 7 -6.80 -12.12 -0.92
CA SER A 7 -6.17 -12.26 -2.23
C SER A 7 -6.71 -11.22 -3.19
N SER A 8 -5.84 -10.70 -4.07
CA SER A 8 -6.26 -9.82 -5.18
C SER A 8 -6.46 -10.55 -6.50
N GLY A 9 -6.24 -11.87 -6.56
CA GLY A 9 -6.26 -12.65 -7.80
C GLY A 9 -5.07 -12.37 -8.73
N SER A 10 -4.05 -11.68 -8.24
CA SER A 10 -2.79 -11.47 -8.98
C SER A 10 -2.11 -12.83 -9.22
N PRO A 11 -1.67 -13.15 -10.45
CA PRO A 11 -0.90 -14.36 -10.71
C PRO A 11 0.38 -14.47 -9.86
N PHE A 12 0.95 -13.34 -9.47
CA PHE A 12 2.13 -13.31 -8.62
C PHE A 12 1.88 -13.83 -7.21
N GLU A 13 0.64 -13.77 -6.69
CA GLU A 13 0.32 -14.31 -5.36
C GLU A 13 0.53 -15.83 -5.31
N GLU A 14 0.19 -16.53 -6.40
CA GLU A 14 0.42 -17.97 -6.54
C GLU A 14 1.90 -18.28 -6.81
N VAL A 15 2.52 -17.55 -7.73
CA VAL A 15 3.93 -17.82 -8.13
C VAL A 15 4.93 -17.47 -7.03
N ALA A 16 4.75 -16.34 -6.34
CA ALA A 16 5.66 -15.85 -5.31
C ALA A 16 5.22 -16.19 -3.88
N GLY A 17 4.00 -16.72 -3.68
CA GLY A 17 3.54 -17.20 -2.38
C GLY A 17 3.26 -16.09 -1.36
N TYR A 18 2.52 -15.05 -1.76
CA TYR A 18 2.09 -13.98 -0.85
C TYR A 18 0.59 -13.71 -0.95
N SER A 19 0.03 -13.01 0.03
CA SER A 19 -1.36 -12.55 0.02
C SER A 19 -1.39 -11.02 -0.11
N ARG A 20 -2.43 -10.47 -0.75
CA ARG A 20 -2.65 -9.02 -0.78
C ARG A 20 -2.67 -8.42 0.63
N ALA A 21 -3.31 -9.11 1.56
CA ALA A 21 -3.18 -8.80 2.98
C ALA A 21 -3.34 -10.06 3.84
N VAL A 22 -2.81 -10.00 5.06
CA VAL A 22 -2.99 -11.02 6.10
C VAL A 22 -3.62 -10.35 7.31
N VAL A 23 -4.73 -10.90 7.78
CA VAL A 23 -5.37 -10.51 9.05
C VAL A 23 -5.02 -11.55 10.10
N ASP A 24 -4.42 -11.11 11.21
CA ASP A 24 -4.11 -11.96 12.36
C ASP A 24 -4.58 -11.28 13.66
N GLY A 25 -5.72 -11.74 14.17
CA GLY A 25 -6.44 -11.06 15.24
C GLY A 25 -6.89 -9.66 14.84
N ARG A 26 -6.32 -8.64 15.50
CA ARG A 26 -6.55 -7.21 15.19
C ARG A 26 -5.56 -6.64 14.18
N TRP A 27 -4.46 -7.33 13.91
CA TRP A 27 -3.43 -6.85 12.99
C TRP A 27 -3.84 -7.10 11.55
N VAL A 28 -3.57 -6.11 10.70
CA VAL A 28 -3.71 -6.19 9.25
C VAL A 28 -2.38 -5.81 8.62
N PHE A 29 -1.77 -6.77 7.93
CA PHE A 29 -0.54 -6.59 7.18
C PHE A 29 -0.88 -6.55 5.70
N VAL A 30 -0.74 -5.39 5.05
CA VAL A 30 -0.98 -5.24 3.62
C VAL A 30 0.35 -5.33 2.88
N ALA A 31 0.42 -6.16 1.85
CA ALA A 31 1.62 -6.29 1.03
C ALA A 31 1.96 -4.97 0.33
N GLY A 32 3.21 -4.85 -0.12
CA GLY A 32 3.65 -3.76 -0.96
C GLY A 32 2.71 -3.56 -2.15
N THR A 33 2.22 -2.34 -2.30
CA THR A 33 1.22 -1.97 -3.28
C THR A 33 1.80 -0.93 -4.22
N SER A 34 1.93 -1.34 -5.48
CA SER A 34 2.37 -0.53 -6.63
C SER A 34 1.19 0.16 -7.33
N GLY A 35 1.47 1.10 -8.24
CA GLY A 35 0.45 1.79 -9.06
C GLY A 35 -0.21 0.96 -10.17
N PHE A 36 -0.08 -0.37 -10.17
CA PHE A 36 -0.76 -1.24 -11.14
C PHE A 36 -2.27 -1.35 -10.85
N ALA A 37 -3.06 -1.22 -11.91
CA ALA A 37 -4.50 -1.48 -11.93
C ALA A 37 -4.85 -2.29 -13.18
N ASN A 38 -5.47 -3.46 -13.00
CA ASN A 38 -5.88 -4.34 -14.11
C ASN A 38 -4.74 -4.62 -15.12
N GLY A 39 -3.51 -4.80 -14.62
CA GLY A 39 -2.32 -5.07 -15.44
C GLY A 39 -1.72 -3.85 -16.15
N GLN A 40 -2.30 -2.67 -15.99
CA GLN A 40 -1.78 -1.41 -16.51
C GLN A 40 -1.20 -0.56 -15.38
N ILE A 41 -0.28 0.34 -15.71
CA ILE A 41 0.35 1.26 -14.75
C ILE A 41 0.48 2.63 -15.42
N ALA A 42 0.15 3.68 -14.68
CA ALA A 42 0.31 5.05 -15.16
C ALA A 42 1.80 5.42 -15.25
N GLU A 43 2.16 6.34 -16.15
CA GLU A 43 3.55 6.78 -16.31
C GLU A 43 4.02 7.70 -15.17
N GLY A 44 3.12 8.48 -14.57
CA GLY A 44 3.45 9.47 -13.54
C GLY A 44 3.37 8.93 -12.12
N VAL A 45 4.26 9.42 -11.26
CA VAL A 45 4.31 8.99 -9.84
C VAL A 45 3.08 9.45 -9.07
N VAL A 46 2.46 10.56 -9.47
CA VAL A 46 1.22 11.09 -8.88
C VAL A 46 0.07 10.12 -9.09
N GLU A 47 -0.16 9.72 -10.33
CA GLU A 47 -1.22 8.81 -10.73
C GLU A 47 -1.00 7.43 -10.13
N GLN A 48 0.25 6.95 -10.12
CA GLN A 48 0.59 5.70 -9.43
C GLN A 48 0.28 5.79 -7.93
N THR A 49 0.60 6.90 -7.26
CA THR A 49 0.33 7.08 -5.83
C THR A 49 -1.18 7.09 -5.54
N GLU A 50 -1.98 7.82 -6.32
CA GLU A 50 -3.44 7.82 -6.15
C GLU A 50 -4.04 6.43 -6.41
N GLN A 51 -3.54 5.71 -7.42
CA GLN A 51 -3.96 4.35 -7.72
C GLN A 51 -3.65 3.39 -6.56
N ILE A 52 -2.49 3.54 -5.91
CA ILE A 52 -2.13 2.77 -4.72
C ILE A 52 -3.17 2.96 -3.63
N PHE A 53 -3.58 4.20 -3.32
CA PHE A 53 -4.64 4.43 -2.32
C PHE A 53 -6.01 3.90 -2.76
N ALA A 54 -6.31 3.92 -4.05
CA ALA A 54 -7.52 3.29 -4.59
C ALA A 54 -7.51 1.76 -4.41
N THR A 55 -6.34 1.13 -4.36
CA THR A 55 -6.18 -0.29 -4.03
C THR A 55 -6.16 -0.56 -2.52
N LEU A 56 -5.49 0.29 -1.72
CA LEU A 56 -5.39 0.10 -0.27
C LEU A 56 -6.75 0.20 0.43
N LYS A 57 -7.62 1.12 0.03
CA LYS A 57 -8.91 1.35 0.69
C LYS A 57 -9.83 0.11 0.66
N PRO A 58 -10.11 -0.52 -0.50
CA PRO A 58 -10.89 -1.76 -0.55
C PRO A 58 -10.25 -2.92 0.21
N VAL A 59 -8.93 -3.06 0.17
CA VAL A 59 -8.21 -4.15 0.87
C VAL A 59 -8.34 -4.00 2.39
N LEU A 60 -8.16 -2.78 2.90
CA LEU A 60 -8.38 -2.49 4.32
C LEU A 60 -9.85 -2.73 4.70
N ALA A 61 -10.79 -2.26 3.88
CA ALA A 61 -12.22 -2.48 4.12
C ALA A 61 -12.58 -3.97 4.19
N GLU A 62 -12.07 -4.78 3.27
CA GLU A 62 -12.25 -6.23 3.30
C GLU A 62 -11.66 -6.84 4.57
N ALA A 63 -10.51 -6.33 5.05
CA ALA A 63 -9.88 -6.73 6.30
C ALA A 63 -10.66 -6.32 7.57
N GLY A 64 -11.73 -5.54 7.43
CA GLY A 64 -12.45 -4.93 8.54
C GLY A 64 -11.70 -3.77 9.19
N ALA A 65 -10.91 -3.05 8.40
CA ALA A 65 -10.11 -1.89 8.79
C ALA A 65 -10.32 -0.73 7.80
N SER A 66 -9.71 0.40 8.10
CA SER A 66 -9.71 1.61 7.28
C SER A 66 -8.33 2.26 7.28
N LEU A 67 -8.16 3.35 6.52
CA LEU A 67 -6.94 4.15 6.61
C LEU A 67 -6.71 4.71 8.01
N ALA A 68 -7.76 4.96 8.79
CA ALA A 68 -7.65 5.48 10.15
C ALA A 68 -7.02 4.48 11.14
N ASP A 69 -7.08 3.19 10.80
CA ASP A 69 -6.47 2.11 11.59
C ASP A 69 -4.98 1.90 11.23
N VAL A 70 -4.46 2.59 10.20
CA VAL A 70 -3.06 2.46 9.78
C VAL A 70 -2.15 3.09 10.82
N VAL A 71 -1.25 2.27 11.37
CA VAL A 71 -0.26 2.69 12.38
C VAL A 71 1.14 2.86 11.78
N ARG A 72 1.41 2.24 10.63
CA ARG A 72 2.68 2.34 9.91
C ARG A 72 2.47 2.37 8.41
N VAL A 73 3.20 3.26 7.75
CA VAL A 73 3.38 3.31 6.30
C VAL A 73 4.87 3.24 5.95
N ARG A 74 5.21 2.46 4.93
CA ARG A 74 6.52 2.49 4.29
C ARG A 74 6.35 2.86 2.83
N VAL A 75 7.13 3.83 2.37
CA VAL A 75 7.10 4.33 1.00
C VAL A 75 8.46 4.08 0.36
N TYR A 76 8.44 3.42 -0.79
CA TYR A 76 9.63 3.11 -1.59
C TYR A 76 9.52 3.86 -2.90
N LEU A 77 10.47 4.76 -3.18
CA LEU A 77 10.53 5.56 -4.39
C LEU A 77 11.70 5.13 -5.28
N THR A 78 11.55 5.24 -6.59
CA THR A 78 12.72 5.09 -7.50
C THR A 78 13.60 6.33 -7.55
N ASN A 79 13.01 7.51 -7.31
CA ASN A 79 13.70 8.79 -7.28
C ASN A 79 13.30 9.56 -6.01
N ALA A 80 14.28 9.98 -5.21
CA ALA A 80 14.03 10.73 -3.97
C ALA A 80 13.35 12.08 -4.22
N ALA A 81 13.58 12.70 -5.39
CA ALA A 81 12.97 13.99 -5.74
C ALA A 81 11.44 13.89 -5.91
N ASP A 82 10.90 12.70 -6.19
CA ASP A 82 9.46 12.49 -6.32
C ASP A 82 8.72 12.64 -4.98
N PHE A 83 9.43 12.62 -3.84
CA PHE A 83 8.81 12.79 -2.52
C PHE A 83 8.06 14.12 -2.39
N GLU A 84 8.63 15.22 -2.88
CA GLU A 84 7.98 16.54 -2.81
C GLU A 84 6.64 16.55 -3.56
N VAL A 85 6.55 15.78 -4.63
CA VAL A 85 5.36 15.67 -5.47
C VAL A 85 4.29 14.79 -4.83
N ILE A 86 4.67 13.69 -4.17
CA ILE A 86 3.71 12.75 -3.57
C ILE A 86 3.33 13.08 -2.13
N ALA A 87 4.14 13.85 -1.40
CA ALA A 87 3.88 14.20 -0.01
C ALA A 87 2.49 14.84 0.22
N PRO A 88 1.98 15.73 -0.65
CA PRO A 88 0.61 16.24 -0.55
C PRO A 88 -0.46 15.16 -0.71
N ILE A 89 -0.22 14.13 -1.53
CA ILE A 89 -1.15 13.00 -1.73
C ILE A 89 -1.16 12.12 -0.48
N LEU A 90 0.02 11.82 0.08
CA LEU A 90 0.11 11.14 1.38
C LEU A 90 -0.64 11.93 2.46
N GLY A 91 -0.44 13.26 2.49
CA GLY A 91 -1.15 14.18 3.38
C GLY A 91 -2.66 14.07 3.23
N LYS A 92 -3.19 14.15 2.00
CA LYS A 92 -4.63 14.02 1.70
C LYS A 92 -5.25 12.74 2.27
N HIS A 93 -4.56 11.60 2.19
CA HIS A 93 -5.11 10.32 2.67
C HIS A 93 -4.82 10.02 4.14
N PHE A 94 -3.78 10.62 4.74
CA PHE A 94 -3.38 10.39 6.15
C PHE A 94 -3.54 11.61 7.07
N GLN A 95 -4.20 12.67 6.61
CA GLN A 95 -4.48 13.86 7.43
C GLN A 95 -5.27 13.47 8.69
N GLY A 96 -4.82 13.92 9.85
CA GLY A 96 -5.41 13.57 11.15
C GLY A 96 -5.05 12.17 11.66
N ILE A 97 -4.70 11.23 10.78
CA ILE A 97 -4.33 9.84 11.13
C ILE A 97 -2.86 9.77 11.55
N ARG A 98 -1.96 10.33 10.73
CA ARG A 98 -0.52 10.48 11.03
C ARG A 98 0.18 9.17 11.47
N PRO A 99 0.19 8.11 10.64
CA PRO A 99 0.92 6.88 10.95
C PRO A 99 2.44 7.13 11.06
N ALA A 100 3.15 6.22 11.71
CA ALA A 100 4.62 6.17 11.61
C ALA A 100 5.01 5.98 10.14
N ASN A 101 5.89 6.83 9.62
CA ASN A 101 6.26 6.84 8.20
C ASN A 101 7.77 6.63 8.03
N THR A 102 8.14 5.69 7.16
CA THR A 102 9.49 5.59 6.61
C THR A 102 9.41 5.73 5.10
N THR A 103 10.19 6.64 4.54
CA THR A 103 10.30 6.84 3.08
C THR A 103 11.76 6.67 2.66
N VAL A 104 12.02 5.84 1.65
CA VAL A 104 13.36 5.60 1.11
C VAL A 104 13.34 5.60 -0.42
N ALA A 105 14.49 5.86 -1.03
CA ALA A 105 14.69 5.68 -2.47
C ALA A 105 15.45 4.36 -2.73
N CYS A 106 14.95 3.52 -3.63
CA CYS A 106 15.52 2.23 -4.01
C CYS A 106 15.05 1.77 -5.41
N THR A 107 15.64 0.70 -5.94
CA THR A 107 15.14 0.04 -7.15
C THR A 107 13.89 -0.78 -6.81
N LEU A 108 12.88 -0.74 -7.70
CA LEU A 108 11.64 -1.52 -7.59
C LEU A 108 11.63 -2.70 -8.57
N VAL A 109 10.74 -3.66 -8.35
CA VAL A 109 10.71 -4.96 -9.06
C VAL A 109 10.37 -4.85 -10.55
N ASP A 110 9.59 -3.84 -10.96
CA ASP A 110 9.25 -3.56 -12.35
C ASP A 110 9.73 -2.14 -12.70
N PRO A 111 10.43 -1.94 -13.83
CA PRO A 111 10.99 -0.63 -14.20
C PRO A 111 9.93 0.45 -14.46
N ARG A 112 8.66 0.08 -14.64
CA ARG A 112 7.55 1.03 -14.79
C ARG A 112 7.08 1.59 -13.44
N MET A 113 7.40 0.92 -12.33
CA MET A 113 7.03 1.38 -11.00
C MET A 113 7.90 2.58 -10.60
N LYS A 114 7.26 3.64 -10.14
CA LYS A 114 7.93 4.81 -9.56
C LYS A 114 7.82 4.85 -8.05
N VAL A 115 6.75 4.26 -7.51
CA VAL A 115 6.42 4.23 -6.09
C VAL A 115 5.77 2.89 -5.72
N GLU A 116 6.07 2.43 -4.51
CA GLU A 116 5.40 1.31 -3.84
C GLU A 116 5.13 1.68 -2.37
N ILE A 117 3.96 1.31 -1.85
CA ILE A 117 3.55 1.60 -0.47
C ILE A 117 3.12 0.32 0.24
N GLU A 118 3.68 0.09 1.42
CA GLU A 118 3.28 -0.97 2.35
C GLU A 118 2.62 -0.32 3.59
N VAL A 119 1.51 -0.90 4.08
CA VAL A 119 0.85 -0.41 5.30
C VAL A 119 0.62 -1.53 6.31
N THR A 120 0.70 -1.18 7.59
CA THR A 120 0.27 -2.03 8.70
C THR A 120 -0.81 -1.28 9.47
N ALA A 121 -1.94 -1.96 9.69
CA ALA A 121 -3.06 -1.42 10.45
C ALA A 121 -3.35 -2.27 11.69
N LEU A 122 -3.92 -1.63 12.70
CA LEU A 122 -4.40 -2.25 13.92
C LEU A 122 -5.87 -1.85 14.11
N LYS A 123 -6.78 -2.80 13.92
CA LYS A 123 -8.22 -2.55 14.08
C LYS A 123 -8.53 -2.08 15.50
N ALA A 124 -9.49 -1.17 15.62
CA ALA A 124 -10.14 -0.84 16.88
C ALA A 124 -10.74 -2.09 17.56
N GLU A 125 -11.02 -1.97 18.86
CA GLU A 125 -11.67 -3.02 19.67
C GLU A 125 -13.11 -3.32 19.24
#